data_AF-A0A970BMF3-F1
#
_entry.id   AF-A0A970BMF3-F1
#
_cell.length_a   1.000
_cell.length_b   1.000
_cell.length_c   1.000
_cell.angle_alpha   90.00
_cell.angle_beta   90.00
_cell.angle_gamma   90.00
#
_symmetry.space_group_name_H-M   'P 1'
#
loop_
_entity.id
_entity.type
_entity.pdbx_description
1 polymer ?
#
loop_
_entity_poly.entity_id
_entity_poly.type
_entity_poly.pdbx_seq_one_letter_code
_entity_poly.pdbx_strand_id
1 'polypeptide(L)' 'FLIIDNSEVFHLGASLKDLGKKWFAFSKMDKTSVEAILNKIEKIK' A
#
# COMPACT_ATOMS: atom_id res chain seq x y z
N PHE A 1 -16.71 -0.45 -5.93
CA PHE A 1 -16.55 -1.70 -5.16
C PHE A 1 -17.56 -1.68 -4.04
N LEU A 2 -18.22 -2.80 -3.75
CA LEU A 2 -19.17 -2.94 -2.66
C LEU A 2 -18.54 -3.87 -1.63
N ILE A 3 -18.42 -3.44 -0.39
CA ILE A 3 -18.04 -4.32 0.73
C ILE A 3 -19.33 -4.56 1.51
N ILE A 4 -19.69 -5.82 1.64
CA ILE A 4 -20.85 -6.26 2.40
C ILE A 4 -20.32 -6.99 3.63
N ASP A 5 -20.64 -6.46 4.80
CA ASP A 5 -20.54 -7.20 6.05
C ASP A 5 -21.94 -7.58 6.53
N ASN A 6 -22.05 -8.46 7.53
CA ASN A 6 -23.32 -8.97 8.05
C ASN A 6 -24.27 -7.89 8.58
N SER A 7 -23.79 -6.68 8.87
CA SER A 7 -24.60 -5.59 9.41
C SER A 7 -24.75 -4.40 8.47
N GLU A 8 -23.80 -4.16 7.56
CA GLU A 8 -23.72 -2.92 6.80
C GLU A 8 -23.17 -3.11 5.38
N VAL A 9 -23.69 -2.30 4.46
CA VAL A 9 -23.30 -2.30 3.05
C VAL A 9 -22.57 -0.99 2.73
N PHE A 10 -21.29 -1.08 2.42
CA PHE A 10 -20.44 0.05 2.07
C PHE A 10 -20.23 0.14 0.55
N HIS A 11 -20.73 1.20 -0.08
CA HIS A 11 -20.52 1.46 -1.50
C HIS A 11 -19.30 2.37 -1.73
N LEU A 12 -18.15 1.75 -2.02
CA LEU A 12 -16.93 2.45 -2.43
C LEU A 12 -17.04 2.83 -3.91
N GLY A 13 -17.64 3.99 -4.17
CA GLY A 13 -17.69 4.60 -5.50
C GLY A 13 -16.30 5.01 -6.01
N ALA A 14 -16.02 4.70 -7.28
CA ALA A 14 -14.92 5.15 -8.16
C ALA A 14 -13.45 5.05 -7.71
N SER A 15 -13.11 4.97 -6.41
CA SER A 15 -11.72 5.24 -5.98
C SER A 15 -10.82 4.03 -5.81
N LEU A 16 -11.31 2.79 -5.70
CA LEU A 16 -10.40 1.66 -5.41
C LEU A 16 -9.38 1.41 -6.56
N LYS A 17 -9.80 1.64 -7.81
CA LYS A 17 -8.94 1.54 -8.99
C LYS A 17 -7.91 2.68 -9.06
N ASP A 18 -8.32 3.89 -8.72
CA ASP A 18 -7.43 5.07 -8.72
C ASP A 18 -6.51 5.12 -7.49
N LEU A 19 -7.00 4.61 -6.35
CA LEU A 19 -6.23 4.38 -5.14
C LEU A 19 -5.19 3.29 -5.38
N GLY A 20 -5.58 2.20 -6.04
CA GLY A 20 -4.64 1.16 -6.50
C GLY A 20 -3.52 1.74 -7.36
N LYS A 21 -3.82 2.59 -8.34
CA LYS A 21 -2.78 3.25 -9.16
C LYS A 21 -1.82 4.12 -8.33
N LYS A 22 -2.33 4.91 -7.38
CA LYS A 22 -1.50 5.73 -6.48
C LYS A 22 -0.64 4.87 -5.53
N TRP A 23 -1.20 3.78 -5.00
CA TRP A 23 -0.51 2.86 -4.10
C TRP A 23 0.57 2.05 -4.81
N PHE A 24 0.31 1.61 -6.04
CA PHE A 24 1.30 0.97 -6.91
C PHE A 24 2.39 1.94 -7.38
N ALA A 25 2.09 3.23 -7.54
CA ALA A 25 3.11 4.26 -7.79
C ALA A 25 4.01 4.48 -6.56
N PHE A 26 3.48 4.29 -5.35
CA PHE A 26 4.25 4.32 -4.10
C PHE A 26 5.12 3.07 -3.88
N SER A 27 4.85 1.96 -4.60
CA SER A 27 5.53 0.68 -4.38
C SER A 27 6.76 0.44 -5.26
N LYS A 28 7.09 1.33 -6.21
CA LYS A 28 8.37 1.25 -6.92
C LYS A 28 9.46 1.84 -6.02
N MET A 29 9.74 1.14 -4.93
CA MET A 29 10.86 1.47 -4.06
C MET A 29 12.16 1.25 -4.83
N ASP A 30 12.97 2.31 -4.90
CA ASP A 30 14.28 2.25 -5.52
C ASP A 30 15.18 1.28 -4.73
N LYS A 31 15.88 0.38 -5.44
CA LYS A 31 16.67 -0.69 -4.82
C LYS A 31 17.69 -0.14 -3.81
N THR A 32 18.29 0.99 -4.12
CA THR A 32 19.29 1.63 -3.26
C THR A 32 18.67 2.17 -1.97
N SER A 33 17.40 2.60 -2.03
CA SER A 33 16.65 3.03 -0.83
C SER A 33 16.30 1.85 0.09
N VAL A 34 15.96 0.70 -0.50
CA VAL A 34 15.66 -0.54 0.25
C VAL A 34 16.92 -1.09 0.92
N GLU A 35 18.05 -1.11 0.22
CA GLU A 35 19.35 -1.51 0.77
C GLU A 35 19.77 -0.62 1.95
N ALA A 36 19.58 0.70 1.86
CA ALA A 36 19.91 1.61 2.95
C ALA A 36 19.07 1.37 4.21
N ILE A 37 17.78 1.04 4.05
CA ILE A 37 16.87 0.71 5.15
C ILE A 37 17.28 -0.63 5.80
N LEU A 38 17.55 -1.65 5.00
CA LEU A 38 17.99 -2.98 5.48
C LEU A 38 19.28 -2.88 6.30
N ASN A 39 20.29 -2.17 5.79
CA ASN A 39 21.56 -1.96 6.48
C ASN A 39 21.41 -1.21 7.82
N LYS A 40 20.43 -0.30 7.94
CA LYS A 40 20.13 0.37 9.20
C LYS A 40 19.52 -0.58 10.22
N ILE A 41 18.62 -1.47 9.78
CA ILE A 41 17.96 -2.43 10.67
C ILE A 41 18.98 -3.46 11.18
N GLU A 42 19.90 -3.92 10.34
CA GLU A 42 20.96 -4.86 10.74
C GLU A 42 21.92 -4.28 11.78
N LYS A 43 22.21 -2.97 11.72
CA LYS A 43 23.08 -2.28 12.70
C LYS A 43 22.42 -2.01 14.05
N ILE A 44 21.10 -2.15 14.15
CA ILE A 44 20.34 -1.96 15.39
C ILE A 44 20.20 -3.30 16.15
N LYS A 45 20.45 -4.44 15.47
CA LYS A 45 20.63 -5.75 16.11
C LYS A 45 22.03 -5.89 16.67
#